data_AF-A0A973CL44-F1
#
_entry.id   AF-A0A973CL44-F1
#
_cell.length_a   1.000
_cell.length_b   1.000
_cell.length_c   1.000
_cell.angle_alpha   90.00
_cell.angle_beta   90.00
_cell.angle_gamma   90.00
#
_symmetry.space_group_name_H-M   'P 1'
#
loop_
_entity.id
_entity.type
_entity.pdbx_description
1 polymer ?
#
loop_
_entity_poly.entity_id
_entity_poly.type
_entity_poly.pdbx_seq_one_letter_code
_entity_poly.pdbx_strand_id
1 'polypeptide(L)'
;MKPVKLLSFILLCLAIAGCRTVPKDQEHHWKAVLIPAKKTLPDPKKRVTTEGYFLYVATDSRGYDFSTAKGFIDTLKKPVQGDPEDVSVGHAWILTESPEDILECGHTGEFGILNPSYYDGMIGLVKKKDPNPISYLFTRMKDGKYHQGADSHDPTYVARIKISKKQHDDIRKFIKDYDYKIFALTDRQCSFFVAECMRIAGIDPAYEMKISFPQIFYFRGIKVRVWTDPKYKTIAIGFPDSMETFSRLLVKKGLAEDAMKWYLEE
;
A
#
# COMPACT_ATOMS: atom_id res chain seq x y z
N MET A 1 -62.29 -37.90 -7.37
CA MET A 1 -61.54 -36.70 -6.94
C MET A 1 -60.07 -37.06 -6.87
N LYS A 2 -59.22 -36.48 -7.72
CA LYS A 2 -57.79 -36.83 -7.86
C LYS A 2 -56.93 -35.84 -7.05
N PRO A 3 -56.07 -36.28 -6.13
CA PRO A 3 -55.11 -35.42 -5.46
C PRO A 3 -53.78 -35.48 -6.23
N VAL A 4 -53.58 -34.58 -7.18
CA VAL A 4 -52.27 -34.40 -7.82
C VAL A 4 -52.06 -32.91 -7.99
N LYS A 5 -51.58 -32.23 -6.93
CA LYS A 5 -51.00 -30.86 -6.98
C LYS A 5 -50.43 -30.38 -5.65
N LEU A 6 -49.82 -31.26 -4.85
CA LEU A 6 -49.08 -30.83 -3.64
C LEU A 6 -47.63 -31.33 -3.59
N LEU A 7 -47.25 -32.33 -4.39
CA LEU A 7 -45.87 -32.85 -4.39
C LEU A 7 -44.89 -32.01 -5.22
N SER A 8 -45.36 -31.23 -6.20
CA SER A 8 -44.49 -30.47 -7.11
C SER A 8 -43.97 -29.16 -6.53
N PHE A 9 -44.53 -28.67 -5.41
CA PHE A 9 -44.11 -27.42 -4.78
C PHE A 9 -43.09 -27.63 -3.65
N ILE A 10 -43.03 -28.83 -3.06
CA ILE A 10 -42.10 -29.15 -1.97
C ILE A 10 -40.72 -29.58 -2.50
N LEU A 11 -40.64 -30.19 -3.69
CA LEU A 11 -39.35 -30.57 -4.29
C LEU A 11 -38.55 -29.39 -4.87
N LEU A 12 -39.17 -28.24 -5.15
CA LEU A 12 -38.45 -27.07 -5.68
C LEU A 12 -37.81 -26.21 -4.58
N CYS A 13 -38.28 -26.31 -3.33
CA CYS A 13 -37.71 -25.59 -2.18
C CYS A 13 -36.49 -26.30 -1.56
N LEU A 14 -36.23 -27.57 -1.89
CA LEU A 14 -35.10 -28.34 -1.36
C LEU A 14 -33.84 -28.27 -2.24
N ALA A 15 -33.90 -27.63 -3.41
CA ALA A 15 -32.75 -27.47 -4.32
C ALA A 15 -31.99 -26.14 -4.17
N ILE A 16 -32.40 -25.25 -3.25
CA ILE A 16 -31.73 -23.94 -3.02
C ILE A 16 -31.14 -23.83 -1.59
N ALA A 17 -31.22 -24.90 -0.80
CA ALA A 17 -30.39 -25.04 0.40
C ALA A 17 -29.01 -25.56 -0.02
N GLY A 18 -28.23 -24.70 -0.65
CA GLY A 18 -26.80 -24.94 -0.83
C GLY A 18 -26.14 -25.04 0.54
N CYS A 19 -26.01 -26.27 1.05
CA CYS A 19 -25.14 -26.62 2.15
C CYS A 19 -23.70 -26.20 1.76
N ARG A 20 -23.31 -24.97 2.09
CA ARG A 20 -21.91 -24.65 2.29
C ARG A 20 -21.48 -25.39 3.55
N THR A 21 -20.87 -26.56 3.36
CA THR A 21 -19.97 -27.11 4.36
C THR A 21 -18.89 -26.06 4.59
N VAL A 22 -18.97 -25.36 5.72
CA VAL A 22 -17.83 -24.63 6.26
C VAL A 22 -16.76 -25.68 6.55
N PRO A 23 -15.56 -25.63 5.95
CA PRO A 23 -14.48 -26.51 6.36
C PRO A 23 -14.21 -26.25 7.85
N LYS A 24 -14.49 -27.27 8.67
CA LYS A 24 -14.07 -27.32 10.07
C LYS A 24 -12.62 -27.78 10.11
N ASP A 25 -11.72 -26.87 9.78
CA ASP A 25 -10.27 -27.00 10.00
C ASP A 25 -9.56 -25.64 9.90
N GLN A 26 -10.13 -24.59 10.50
CA GLN A 26 -9.38 -23.35 10.80
C GLN A 26 -8.49 -23.52 12.05
N GLU A 27 -7.70 -24.58 12.05
CA GLU A 27 -6.57 -24.75 12.96
C GLU A 27 -5.42 -25.36 12.17
N HIS A 28 -4.93 -24.63 11.16
CA HIS A 28 -3.71 -24.97 10.44
C HIS A 28 -2.75 -23.79 10.48
N HIS A 29 -1.92 -23.80 11.52
CA HIS A 29 -0.48 -23.54 11.48
C HIS A 29 0.01 -22.64 10.34
N TRP A 30 0.24 -21.36 10.63
CA TRP A 30 1.12 -20.50 9.84
C TRP A 30 2.57 -21.02 9.98
N LYS A 31 2.95 -22.04 9.22
CA LYS A 31 4.36 -22.16 8.83
C LYS A 31 4.56 -21.19 7.68
N ALA A 32 5.50 -20.27 7.87
CA ALA A 32 5.96 -19.35 6.84
C ALA A 32 6.19 -20.13 5.54
N VAL A 33 5.27 -19.98 4.58
CA VAL A 33 5.58 -20.29 3.19
C VAL A 33 6.46 -19.14 2.75
N LEU A 34 7.77 -19.35 2.89
CA LEU A 34 8.77 -18.70 2.05
C LEU A 34 8.37 -19.05 0.62
N ILE A 35 7.58 -18.19 -0.02
CA ILE A 35 7.50 -18.18 -1.47
C ILE A 35 8.91 -17.79 -1.92
N PRO A 36 9.61 -18.63 -2.71
CA PRO A 36 10.90 -18.24 -3.22
C PRO A 36 10.68 -17.04 -4.14
N ALA A 37 11.15 -15.87 -3.70
CA ALA A 37 11.21 -14.67 -4.52
C ALA A 37 11.94 -15.03 -5.83
N LYS A 38 11.21 -15.15 -6.93
CA LYS A 38 11.82 -15.25 -8.25
C LYS A 38 12.33 -13.85 -8.58
N LYS A 39 13.65 -13.78 -8.80
CA LYS A 39 14.56 -12.62 -8.70
C LYS A 39 14.82 -12.18 -7.26
N THR A 40 15.63 -12.97 -6.56
CA THR A 40 16.51 -12.43 -5.53
C THR A 40 17.35 -11.32 -6.17
N LEU A 41 17.09 -10.07 -5.80
CA LEU A 41 18.07 -9.00 -5.99
C LEU A 41 19.41 -9.48 -5.40
N PRO A 42 20.56 -9.20 -6.05
CA PRO A 42 21.86 -9.62 -5.55
C PRO A 42 22.06 -9.20 -4.09
N ASP A 43 22.80 -10.00 -3.32
CA ASP A 43 23.14 -9.70 -1.92
C ASP A 43 23.66 -8.24 -1.80
N PRO A 44 23.00 -7.37 -1.00
CA PRO A 44 23.38 -5.96 -0.86
C PRO A 44 24.87 -5.75 -0.55
N LYS A 45 25.54 -6.74 0.07
CA LYS A 45 26.98 -6.67 0.37
C LYS A 45 27.87 -6.54 -0.86
N LYS A 46 27.43 -6.96 -2.04
CA LYS A 46 28.20 -6.84 -3.29
C LYS A 46 28.08 -5.47 -3.96
N ARG A 47 27.15 -4.61 -3.50
CA ARG A 47 26.81 -3.31 -4.12
C ARG A 47 27.39 -2.09 -3.43
N VAL A 48 28.13 -2.27 -2.34
CA VAL A 48 28.85 -1.17 -1.68
C VAL A 48 29.89 -0.66 -2.68
N THR A 49 29.65 0.52 -3.27
CA THR A 49 30.43 1.01 -4.42
C THR A 49 31.12 2.34 -4.14
N THR A 50 30.89 2.95 -2.97
CA THR A 50 31.24 4.36 -2.76
C THR A 50 31.89 4.68 -1.41
N GLU A 51 32.82 5.64 -1.39
CA GLU A 51 33.43 6.22 -0.19
C GLU A 51 32.48 7.21 0.55
N GLY A 52 31.18 6.92 0.60
CA GLY A 52 30.19 7.90 1.08
C GLY A 52 28.91 7.30 1.68
N TYR A 53 28.00 8.20 2.05
CA TYR A 53 26.69 7.85 2.60
C TYR A 53 25.60 8.33 1.65
N PHE A 54 24.65 7.45 1.34
CA PHE A 54 23.58 7.74 0.38
C PHE A 54 22.22 7.25 0.88
N LEU A 55 21.18 8.00 0.53
CA LEU A 55 19.78 7.58 0.60
C LEU A 55 19.28 7.37 -0.83
N TYR A 56 18.80 6.18 -1.11
CA TYR A 56 18.08 5.86 -2.33
C TYR A 56 16.59 5.87 -2.05
N VAL A 57 15.83 6.53 -2.91
CA VAL A 57 14.37 6.52 -2.91
C VAL A 57 13.90 5.73 -4.12
N ALA A 58 13.33 4.55 -3.87
CA ALA A 58 12.82 3.66 -4.89
C ALA A 58 11.29 3.72 -4.92
N THR A 59 10.72 3.77 -6.12
CA THR A 59 9.28 3.83 -6.34
C THR A 59 8.86 2.85 -7.42
N ASP A 60 7.71 2.22 -7.22
CA ASP A 60 6.94 1.49 -8.22
C ASP A 60 5.63 2.26 -8.43
N SER A 61 5.64 3.17 -9.40
CA SER A 61 4.51 4.03 -9.77
C SER A 61 3.60 3.31 -10.76
N ARG A 62 2.28 3.43 -10.57
CA ARG A 62 1.27 2.75 -11.41
C ARG A 62 0.57 3.68 -12.40
N GLY A 63 0.90 4.97 -12.39
CA GLY A 63 0.29 5.98 -13.25
C GLY A 63 -1.17 6.28 -12.88
N TYR A 64 -1.51 6.18 -11.60
CA TYR A 64 -2.88 6.39 -11.15
C TYR A 64 -3.33 7.84 -11.29
N ASP A 65 -4.59 8.04 -11.71
CA ASP A 65 -5.23 9.35 -11.75
C ASP A 65 -5.94 9.65 -10.43
N PHE A 66 -5.35 10.55 -9.64
CA PHE A 66 -5.89 11.03 -8.37
C PHE A 66 -6.59 12.39 -8.47
N SER A 67 -6.83 12.90 -9.69
CA SER A 67 -7.52 14.18 -9.91
C SER A 67 -8.98 14.15 -9.43
N THR A 68 -9.55 12.96 -9.22
CA THR A 68 -10.93 12.78 -8.76
C THR A 68 -11.01 11.78 -7.61
N ALA A 69 -12.00 11.96 -6.73
CA ALA A 69 -12.35 10.98 -5.70
C ALA A 69 -12.67 9.60 -6.29
N LYS A 70 -13.20 9.55 -7.52
CA LYS A 70 -13.47 8.27 -8.20
C LYS A 70 -12.20 7.55 -8.59
N GLY A 71 -11.24 8.25 -9.21
CA GLY A 71 -9.94 7.68 -9.55
C GLY A 71 -9.27 7.08 -8.31
N PHE A 72 -9.25 7.81 -7.19
CA PHE A 72 -8.74 7.30 -5.92
C PHE A 72 -9.48 6.06 -5.40
N ILE A 73 -10.82 6.09 -5.35
CA ILE A 73 -11.57 4.90 -4.89
C ILE A 73 -11.33 3.69 -5.80
N ASP A 74 -11.10 3.92 -7.10
CA ASP A 74 -10.77 2.86 -8.04
C ASP A 74 -9.40 2.23 -7.73
N THR A 75 -8.41 2.99 -7.23
CA THR A 75 -7.11 2.43 -6.82
C THR A 75 -7.19 1.57 -5.55
N LEU A 76 -8.18 1.80 -4.68
CA LEU A 76 -8.39 0.99 -3.47
C LEU A 76 -9.01 -0.38 -3.76
N LYS A 77 -9.54 -0.59 -4.97
CA LYS A 77 -10.10 -1.88 -5.40
C LYS A 77 -8.95 -2.84 -5.67
N LYS A 78 -8.35 -3.38 -4.61
CA LYS A 78 -7.41 -4.50 -4.76
C LYS A 78 -8.13 -5.66 -5.45
N PRO A 79 -7.45 -6.40 -6.35
CA PRO A 79 -7.95 -7.68 -6.81
C PRO A 79 -8.22 -8.58 -5.60
N VAL A 80 -9.21 -9.45 -5.73
CA VAL A 80 -9.61 -10.39 -4.68
C VAL A 80 -8.41 -11.27 -4.34
N GLN A 81 -8.04 -11.32 -3.06
CA GLN A 81 -7.05 -12.24 -2.47
C GLN A 81 -7.02 -13.59 -3.22
N GLY A 82 -5.90 -13.92 -3.85
CA GLY A 82 -5.74 -15.19 -4.56
C GLY A 82 -4.65 -15.20 -5.63
N ASP A 83 -4.22 -14.03 -6.11
CA ASP A 83 -3.10 -13.94 -7.04
C ASP A 83 -1.85 -13.38 -6.32
N PRO A 84 -0.90 -14.25 -5.94
CA PRO A 84 0.35 -13.84 -5.32
C PRO A 84 1.30 -13.09 -6.29
N GLU A 85 0.98 -13.03 -7.59
CA GLU A 85 1.74 -12.26 -8.59
C GLU A 85 1.12 -10.87 -8.86
N ASP A 86 -0.05 -10.56 -8.28
CA ASP A 86 -0.72 -9.28 -8.52
C ASP A 86 -0.16 -8.17 -7.61
N VAL A 87 1.02 -7.68 -8.00
CA VAL A 87 1.66 -6.45 -7.50
C VAL A 87 0.95 -5.19 -7.98
N SER A 88 -0.32 -5.21 -8.39
CA SER A 88 -1.01 -4.06 -9.00
C SER A 88 -1.02 -2.78 -8.16
N VAL A 89 -0.74 -2.83 -6.86
CA VAL A 89 -0.58 -1.65 -6.02
C VAL A 89 0.82 -1.06 -6.16
N GLY A 90 0.92 0.26 -6.32
CA GLY A 90 2.21 0.93 -6.32
C GLY A 90 2.88 0.84 -4.94
N HIS A 91 4.21 1.01 -4.90
CA HIS A 91 4.97 0.97 -3.66
C HIS A 91 6.13 1.96 -3.62
N ALA A 92 6.56 2.34 -2.42
CA ALA A 92 7.73 3.20 -2.21
C ALA A 92 8.55 2.69 -1.04
N TRP A 93 9.87 2.62 -1.22
CA TRP A 93 10.79 2.12 -0.20
C TRP A 93 12.14 2.84 -0.32
N ILE A 94 13.05 2.54 0.61
CA ILE A 94 14.36 3.18 0.65
C ILE A 94 15.49 2.17 0.64
N LEU A 95 16.66 2.65 0.20
CA LEU A 95 17.94 2.04 0.53
C LEU A 95 18.81 3.07 1.23
N THR A 96 19.58 2.63 2.22
CA THR A 96 20.66 3.44 2.79
C THR A 96 21.97 2.72 2.54
N GLU A 97 22.93 3.44 1.97
CA GLU A 97 24.30 2.96 1.74
C GLU A 97 25.28 3.70 2.66
N SER A 98 26.23 2.95 3.19
CA SER A 98 27.44 3.40 3.86
C SER A 98 28.66 2.71 3.24
N PRO A 99 29.90 3.10 3.58
CA PRO A 99 31.10 2.38 3.14
C PRO A 99 31.16 0.92 3.61
N GLU A 100 30.36 0.52 4.60
CA GLU A 100 30.40 -0.80 5.20
C GLU A 100 29.17 -1.67 4.88
N ASP A 101 28.02 -1.05 4.59
CA ASP A 101 26.76 -1.77 4.45
C ASP A 101 25.74 -1.08 3.55
N ILE A 102 24.77 -1.88 3.09
CA ILE A 102 23.54 -1.41 2.45
C ILE A 102 22.35 -2.05 3.17
N LEU A 103 21.35 -1.25 3.49
CA LEU A 103 20.05 -1.70 3.97
C LEU A 103 18.98 -1.23 3.00
N GLU A 104 18.18 -2.18 2.49
CA GLU A 104 16.98 -1.91 1.71
C GLU A 104 15.75 -2.38 2.50
N CYS A 105 14.77 -1.49 2.67
CA CYS A 105 13.56 -1.78 3.42
C CYS A 105 12.43 -0.80 3.14
N GLY A 106 11.22 -1.19 3.55
CA GLY A 106 10.06 -0.30 3.56
C GLY A 106 8.95 -0.75 4.50
N HIS A 107 7.80 -0.11 4.34
CA HIS A 107 6.60 -0.35 5.14
C HIS A 107 5.42 -0.72 4.24
N THR A 108 4.84 -1.89 4.47
CA THR A 108 3.68 -2.41 3.74
C THR A 108 2.52 -2.70 4.71
N GLY A 109 1.30 -2.88 4.21
CA GLY A 109 0.13 -3.14 5.04
C GLY A 109 -1.17 -3.26 4.25
N GLU A 110 -2.30 -3.10 4.94
CA GLU A 110 -3.64 -3.28 4.35
C GLU A 110 -3.81 -4.69 3.75
N PHE A 111 -3.52 -5.71 4.58
CA PHE A 111 -3.66 -7.12 4.21
C PHE A 111 -5.08 -7.65 4.42
N GLY A 112 -5.92 -6.91 5.16
CA GLY A 112 -7.30 -7.32 5.40
C GLY A 112 -7.45 -8.39 6.50
N ILE A 113 -6.41 -8.63 7.31
CA ILE A 113 -6.35 -9.78 8.23
C ILE A 113 -7.13 -9.50 9.53
N LEU A 114 -6.81 -8.40 10.22
CA LEU A 114 -7.45 -8.02 11.48
C LEU A 114 -8.64 -7.07 11.28
N ASN A 115 -8.61 -6.32 10.17
CA ASN A 115 -9.63 -5.37 9.77
C ASN A 115 -9.86 -5.53 8.26
N PRO A 116 -11.07 -5.30 7.73
CA PRO A 116 -11.30 -5.20 6.30
C PRO A 116 -10.31 -4.24 5.62
N SER A 117 -9.96 -4.49 4.36
CA SER A 117 -9.25 -3.52 3.51
C SER A 117 -9.96 -2.16 3.49
N TYR A 118 -9.28 -1.09 3.08
CA TYR A 118 -9.91 0.23 3.07
C TYR A 118 -11.16 0.28 2.19
N TYR A 119 -11.09 -0.36 1.02
CA TYR A 119 -12.23 -0.48 0.13
C TYR A 119 -13.36 -1.31 0.76
N ASP A 120 -13.06 -2.49 1.30
CA ASP A 120 -14.09 -3.36 1.86
C ASP A 120 -14.75 -2.78 3.11
N GLY A 121 -13.99 -2.12 3.97
CA GLY A 121 -14.52 -1.46 5.15
C GLY A 121 -15.42 -0.28 4.80
N MET A 122 -15.00 0.56 3.85
CA MET A 122 -15.85 1.62 3.30
C MET A 122 -17.15 1.06 2.71
N ILE A 123 -17.07 0.03 1.85
CA ILE A 123 -18.25 -0.62 1.25
C ILE A 123 -19.12 -1.28 2.33
N GLY A 124 -18.53 -1.82 3.39
CA GLY A 124 -19.23 -2.33 4.56
C GLY A 124 -20.08 -1.25 5.24
N LEU A 125 -19.54 -0.05 5.43
CA LEU A 125 -20.28 1.10 5.95
C LEU A 125 -21.38 1.58 5.00
N VAL A 126 -21.14 1.58 3.68
CA VAL A 126 -22.18 1.86 2.67
C VAL A 126 -23.36 0.89 2.82
N LYS A 127 -23.09 -0.41 2.92
CA LYS A 127 -24.13 -1.45 3.07
C LYS A 127 -24.93 -1.29 4.36
N LYS A 128 -24.28 -0.82 5.43
CA LYS A 128 -24.92 -0.50 6.71
C LYS A 128 -25.66 0.85 6.73
N LYS A 129 -25.65 1.59 5.60
CA LYS A 129 -26.23 2.95 5.50
C LYS A 129 -25.64 3.91 6.53
N ASP A 130 -24.36 3.75 6.85
CA ASP A 130 -23.64 4.71 7.70
C ASP A 130 -23.68 6.11 7.07
N PRO A 131 -23.82 7.19 7.86
CA PRO A 131 -23.82 8.55 7.33
C PRO A 131 -22.45 9.02 6.80
N ASN A 132 -21.36 8.36 7.20
CA ASN A 132 -19.98 8.68 6.83
C ASN A 132 -19.16 7.46 6.36
N PRO A 133 -19.53 6.76 5.27
CA PRO A 133 -18.78 5.58 4.83
C PRO A 133 -17.29 5.82 4.55
N ILE A 134 -16.90 7.01 4.06
CA ILE A 134 -15.48 7.31 3.80
C ILE A 134 -14.67 7.57 5.07
N SER A 135 -15.32 7.67 6.24
CA SER A 135 -14.61 7.72 7.52
C SER A 135 -13.68 6.52 7.71
N TYR A 136 -14.00 5.39 7.08
CA TYR A 136 -13.16 4.19 7.13
C TYR A 136 -11.75 4.41 6.57
N LEU A 137 -11.59 5.31 5.59
CA LEU A 137 -10.30 5.65 4.98
C LEU A 137 -9.32 6.33 5.95
N PHE A 138 -9.83 6.83 7.08
CA PHE A 138 -9.05 7.45 8.15
C PHE A 138 -8.70 6.45 9.27
N THR A 139 -9.05 5.17 9.09
CA THR A 139 -8.79 4.13 10.09
C THR A 139 -7.32 3.73 10.06
N ARG A 140 -6.73 3.59 11.24
CA ARG A 140 -5.42 2.95 11.42
C ARG A 140 -5.61 1.43 11.51
N MET A 141 -5.06 0.70 10.56
CA MET A 141 -5.09 -0.77 10.53
C MET A 141 -3.92 -1.34 11.33
N LYS A 142 -4.15 -2.44 12.05
CA LYS A 142 -3.14 -3.11 12.88
C LYS A 142 -2.44 -4.27 12.17
N ASP A 143 -2.28 -4.16 10.86
CA ASP A 143 -1.70 -5.20 10.02
C ASP A 143 -0.51 -4.69 9.18
N GLY A 144 0.08 -3.55 9.54
CA GLY A 144 1.31 -3.10 8.88
C GLY A 144 2.51 -4.02 9.19
N LYS A 145 3.51 -4.03 8.29
CA LYS A 145 4.74 -4.82 8.41
C LYS A 145 5.95 -4.11 7.82
N TYR A 146 7.09 -4.31 8.48
CA TYR A 146 8.41 -4.09 7.90
C TYR A 146 8.66 -5.15 6.83
N HIS A 147 9.22 -4.75 5.69
CA HIS A 147 9.80 -5.69 4.74
C HIS A 147 11.26 -5.32 4.46
N GLN A 148 12.07 -6.35 4.23
CA GLN A 148 13.44 -6.21 3.76
C GLN A 148 13.47 -6.39 2.24
N GLY A 149 14.30 -5.62 1.55
CA GLY A 149 14.31 -5.60 0.08
C GLY A 149 13.07 -4.89 -0.50
N ALA A 150 12.82 -5.11 -1.78
CA ALA A 150 11.75 -4.48 -2.54
C ALA A 150 10.35 -5.11 -2.38
N ASP A 151 10.18 -6.15 -1.55
CA ASP A 151 8.88 -6.83 -1.33
C ASP A 151 8.17 -7.31 -2.62
N SER A 152 8.94 -7.85 -3.57
CA SER A 152 8.47 -8.28 -4.90
C SER A 152 8.07 -7.15 -5.86
N HIS A 153 8.37 -5.89 -5.53
CA HIS A 153 8.21 -4.77 -6.46
C HIS A 153 9.43 -4.60 -7.36
N ASP A 154 9.18 -4.33 -8.64
CA ASP A 154 10.19 -3.83 -9.57
C ASP A 154 10.08 -2.30 -9.63
N PRO A 155 11.13 -1.53 -9.27
CA PRO A 155 11.02 -0.08 -9.29
C PRO A 155 10.84 0.44 -10.72
N THR A 156 10.00 1.46 -10.86
CA THR A 156 9.90 2.29 -12.05
C THR A 156 10.91 3.43 -12.04
N TYR A 157 11.41 3.79 -10.85
CA TYR A 157 12.44 4.81 -10.69
C TYR A 157 13.22 4.65 -9.37
N VAL A 158 14.49 5.04 -9.40
CA VAL A 158 15.34 5.13 -8.20
C VAL A 158 16.16 6.43 -8.24
N ALA A 159 16.00 7.27 -7.23
CA ALA A 159 16.81 8.47 -7.04
C ALA A 159 17.83 8.26 -5.92
N ARG A 160 19.09 8.64 -6.15
CA ARG A 160 20.17 8.61 -5.16
C ARG A 160 20.46 10.01 -4.64
N ILE A 161 20.44 10.17 -3.32
CA ILE A 161 20.69 11.42 -2.62
C ILE A 161 21.94 11.23 -1.75
N LYS A 162 22.94 12.10 -1.94
CA LYS A 162 24.10 12.12 -1.05
C LYS A 162 23.70 12.69 0.31
N ILE A 163 24.04 11.98 1.37
CA ILE A 163 23.74 12.37 2.75
C ILE A 163 25.03 12.38 3.59
N SER A 164 24.97 13.02 4.75
CA SER A 164 26.04 12.93 5.76
C SER A 164 25.93 11.64 6.56
N LYS A 165 27.03 11.23 7.20
CA LYS A 165 27.03 10.11 8.17
C LYS A 165 25.97 10.28 9.25
N LYS A 166 25.82 11.50 9.79
CA LYS A 166 24.82 11.79 10.82
C LYS A 166 23.40 11.52 10.32
N GLN A 167 23.07 11.99 9.11
CA GLN A 167 21.75 11.75 8.51
C GLN A 167 21.51 10.26 8.25
N HIS A 168 22.54 9.53 7.79
CA HIS A 168 22.46 8.08 7.64
C HIS A 168 22.13 7.39 8.97
N ASP A 169 22.86 7.72 10.04
CA ASP A 169 22.66 7.15 11.38
C ASP A 169 21.27 7.51 11.93
N ASP A 170 20.80 8.74 11.72
CA ASP A 170 19.46 9.19 12.12
C ASP A 170 18.36 8.45 11.35
N ILE A 171 18.53 8.20 10.04
CA ILE A 171 17.60 7.39 9.24
C ILE A 171 17.59 5.94 9.76
N ARG A 172 18.74 5.34 10.02
CA ARG A 172 18.82 3.97 10.58
C ARG A 172 18.13 3.87 11.94
N LYS A 173 18.27 4.90 12.78
CA LYS A 173 17.56 4.99 14.05
C LYS A 173 16.06 5.09 13.83
N PHE A 174 15.60 5.95 12.92
CA PHE A 174 14.20 6.05 12.55
C PHE A 174 13.62 4.70 12.09
N ILE A 175 14.30 4.01 11.17
CA ILE A 175 13.90 2.69 10.67
C ILE A 175 13.71 1.68 11.81
N LYS A 176 14.63 1.67 12.78
CA LYS A 176 14.58 0.76 13.93
C LYS A 176 13.42 1.06 14.89
N ASP A 177 13.14 2.34 15.11
CA ASP A 177 12.16 2.79 16.09
C ASP A 177 10.74 2.94 15.50
N TYR A 178 10.60 2.87 14.18
CA TYR A 178 9.33 3.03 13.49
C TYR A 178 8.35 1.90 13.85
N ASP A 179 7.14 2.26 14.27
CA ASP A 179 6.07 1.28 14.54
C ASP A 179 5.41 0.82 13.24
N TYR A 180 5.96 -0.24 12.65
CA TYR A 180 5.43 -0.85 11.44
C TYR A 180 4.09 -1.55 11.65
N LYS A 181 3.63 -1.81 12.87
CA LYS A 181 2.38 -2.57 13.09
C LYS A 181 1.14 -1.78 12.68
N ILE A 182 1.28 -0.47 12.54
CA ILE A 182 0.20 0.45 12.22
C ILE A 182 0.32 0.90 10.77
N PHE A 183 -0.65 0.54 9.95
CA PHE A 183 -0.79 1.05 8.59
C PHE A 183 -1.94 2.06 8.51
N ALA A 184 -1.71 3.19 7.84
CA ALA A 184 -2.70 4.25 7.69
C ALA A 184 -2.49 5.02 6.38
N LEU A 185 -3.55 5.15 5.57
CA LEU A 185 -3.49 5.95 4.32
C LEU A 185 -3.03 7.39 4.58
N THR A 186 -3.43 7.97 5.71
CA THR A 186 -3.19 9.38 6.04
C THR A 186 -1.84 9.67 6.67
N ASP A 187 -1.24 8.73 7.41
CA ASP A 187 -0.05 9.06 8.22
C ASP A 187 0.92 7.92 8.55
N ARG A 188 0.75 6.70 8.02
CA ARG A 188 1.69 5.58 8.20
C ARG A 188 1.57 4.58 7.06
N GLN A 189 1.97 4.98 5.87
CA GLN A 189 2.03 4.13 4.67
C GLN A 189 3.41 4.22 4.02
N CYS A 190 3.66 3.48 2.94
CA CYS A 190 4.97 3.37 2.31
C CYS A 190 5.60 4.72 1.95
N SER A 191 4.86 5.61 1.28
CA SER A 191 5.33 6.95 0.90
C SER A 191 5.53 7.87 2.10
N PHE A 192 4.74 7.73 3.18
CA PHE A 192 4.98 8.45 4.44
C PHE A 192 6.33 8.05 5.03
N PHE A 193 6.60 6.74 5.09
CA PHE A 193 7.87 6.21 5.60
C PHE A 193 9.07 6.74 4.77
N VAL A 194 8.99 6.70 3.44
CA VAL A 194 10.00 7.29 2.56
C VAL A 194 10.14 8.80 2.80
N ALA A 195 9.03 9.53 2.92
CA ALA A 195 9.04 10.97 3.13
C ALA A 195 9.74 11.37 4.42
N GLU A 196 9.55 10.64 5.51
CA GLU A 196 10.25 10.87 6.77
C GLU A 196 11.76 10.65 6.62
N CYS A 197 12.19 9.60 5.93
CA CYS A 197 13.62 9.38 5.62
C CYS A 197 14.21 10.55 4.81
N MET A 198 13.48 11.05 3.82
CA MET A 198 13.89 12.22 3.03
C MET A 198 13.99 13.49 3.89
N ARG A 199 13.04 13.71 4.82
CA ARG A 199 13.08 14.85 5.75
C ARG A 199 14.30 14.80 6.66
N ILE A 200 14.67 13.62 7.16
CA ILE A 200 15.91 13.43 7.91
C ILE A 200 17.14 13.74 7.02
N ALA A 201 17.08 13.41 5.73
CA ALA A 201 18.08 13.80 4.73
C ALA A 201 18.05 15.30 4.38
N GLY A 202 17.18 16.11 4.99
CA GLY A 202 17.08 17.55 4.75
C GLY A 202 16.27 17.94 3.52
N ILE A 203 15.48 17.01 2.98
CA ILE A 203 14.61 17.24 1.83
C ILE A 203 13.16 17.09 2.28
N ASP A 204 12.35 18.11 2.10
CA ASP A 204 10.91 18.03 2.40
C ASP A 204 10.11 17.70 1.13
N PRO A 205 9.63 16.46 0.96
CA PRO A 205 8.94 16.07 -0.25
C PRO A 205 7.51 16.59 -0.28
N ALA A 206 7.12 17.15 -1.41
CA ALA A 206 5.71 17.41 -1.73
C ALA A 206 5.05 16.12 -2.22
N TYR A 207 4.88 15.14 -1.31
CA TYR A 207 4.37 13.80 -1.64
C TYR A 207 2.86 13.63 -1.39
N GLU A 208 2.26 14.50 -0.57
CA GLU A 208 0.84 14.44 -0.23
C GLU A 208 -0.04 15.11 -1.28
N MET A 209 -1.16 14.47 -1.59
CA MET A 209 -2.24 15.04 -2.39
C MET A 209 -3.52 15.09 -1.57
N LYS A 210 -4.26 16.19 -1.75
CA LYS A 210 -5.57 16.37 -1.12
C LYS A 210 -6.66 15.94 -2.09
N ILE A 211 -7.44 14.95 -1.68
CA ILE A 211 -8.56 14.44 -2.47
C ILE A 211 -9.86 14.83 -1.79
N SER A 212 -10.66 15.63 -2.49
CA SER A 212 -11.97 16.06 -2.00
C SER A 212 -13.08 15.15 -2.53
N PHE A 213 -13.88 14.62 -1.61
CA PHE A 213 -15.03 13.80 -1.90
C PHE A 213 -16.29 14.66 -2.05
N PRO A 214 -17.10 14.47 -3.11
CA PRO A 214 -18.44 15.04 -3.14
C PRO A 214 -19.28 14.42 -2.02
N GLN A 215 -20.27 15.13 -1.51
CA GLN A 215 -21.13 14.60 -0.45
C GLN A 215 -21.94 13.37 -0.91
N ILE A 216 -22.25 13.32 -2.21
CA ILE A 216 -22.94 12.24 -2.87
C ILE A 216 -22.00 11.60 -3.91
N PHE A 217 -21.90 10.28 -3.87
CA PHE A 217 -21.03 9.50 -4.75
C PHE A 217 -21.79 8.31 -5.34
N TYR A 218 -21.38 7.82 -6.51
CA TYR A 218 -21.99 6.67 -7.16
C TYR A 218 -21.11 5.42 -7.01
N PHE A 219 -21.62 4.40 -6.32
CA PHE A 219 -20.98 3.08 -6.25
C PHE A 219 -21.79 2.09 -7.08
N ARG A 220 -21.21 1.58 -8.18
CA ARG A 220 -21.88 0.61 -9.08
C ARG A 220 -23.29 1.07 -9.50
N GLY A 221 -23.44 2.36 -9.85
CA GLY A 221 -24.71 2.97 -10.24
C GLY A 221 -25.63 3.37 -9.08
N ILE A 222 -25.29 3.01 -7.84
CA ILE A 222 -26.08 3.37 -6.65
C ILE A 222 -25.61 4.72 -6.11
N LYS A 223 -26.53 5.66 -5.98
CA LYS A 223 -26.30 6.98 -5.36
C LYS A 223 -26.21 6.82 -3.84
N VAL A 224 -25.08 7.17 -3.26
CA VAL A 224 -24.78 7.03 -1.83
C VAL A 224 -24.30 8.36 -1.26
N ARG A 225 -24.76 8.70 -0.05
CA ARG A 225 -24.16 9.79 0.72
C ARG A 225 -22.89 9.26 1.38
N VAL A 226 -21.74 9.84 1.07
CA VAL A 226 -20.43 9.35 1.54
C VAL A 226 -19.92 10.05 2.78
N TRP A 227 -20.44 11.24 3.09
CA TRP A 227 -20.19 11.92 4.36
C TRP A 227 -21.33 12.88 4.73
N THR A 228 -21.55 13.04 6.03
CA THR A 228 -22.33 14.12 6.65
C THR A 228 -21.45 15.04 7.47
N ASP A 229 -20.41 14.49 8.10
CA ASP A 229 -19.42 15.23 8.86
C ASP A 229 -18.36 15.82 7.91
N PRO A 230 -18.23 17.16 7.82
CA PRO A 230 -17.30 17.83 6.91
C PRO A 230 -15.83 17.46 7.13
N LYS A 231 -15.43 16.93 8.29
CA LYS A 231 -14.03 16.53 8.53
C LYS A 231 -13.57 15.41 7.60
N TYR A 232 -14.50 14.59 7.10
CA TYR A 232 -14.20 13.51 6.15
C TYR A 232 -14.23 13.96 4.68
N LYS A 233 -14.62 15.21 4.40
CA LYS A 233 -14.76 15.75 3.04
C LYS A 233 -13.46 15.65 2.25
N THR A 234 -12.31 15.81 2.90
CA THR A 234 -11.01 15.80 2.24
C THR A 234 -10.07 14.87 2.98
N ILE A 235 -9.36 14.04 2.23
CA ILE A 235 -8.28 13.21 2.74
C ILE A 235 -6.96 13.69 2.14
N ALA A 236 -5.90 13.74 2.94
CA ALA A 236 -4.53 13.97 2.47
C ALA A 236 -3.79 12.64 2.55
N ILE A 237 -3.20 12.22 1.44
CA ILE A 237 -2.55 10.91 1.30
C ILE A 237 -1.34 11.04 0.38
N GLY A 238 -0.31 10.25 0.66
CA GLY A 238 0.87 10.13 -0.19
C GLY A 238 0.78 8.91 -1.10
N PHE A 239 1.38 9.00 -2.29
CA PHE A 239 1.44 7.90 -3.24
C PHE A 239 2.85 7.72 -3.82
N PRO A 240 3.18 6.49 -4.26
CA PRO A 240 4.40 6.23 -5.03
C PRO A 240 4.54 7.14 -6.26
N ASP A 241 3.44 7.43 -6.96
CA ASP A 241 3.42 8.28 -8.16
C ASP A 241 3.85 9.74 -7.87
N SER A 242 3.37 10.32 -6.77
CA SER A 242 3.79 11.67 -6.37
C SER A 242 5.23 11.68 -5.85
N MET A 243 5.64 10.61 -5.15
CA MET A 243 7.02 10.43 -4.72
C MET A 243 7.99 10.30 -5.91
N GLU A 244 7.63 9.53 -6.94
CA GLU A 244 8.44 9.42 -8.16
C GLU A 244 8.57 10.76 -8.87
N THR A 245 7.45 11.47 -9.04
CA THR A 245 7.43 12.81 -9.65
C THR A 245 8.37 13.77 -8.92
N PHE A 246 8.34 13.74 -7.58
CA PHE A 246 9.22 14.54 -6.75
C PHE A 246 10.69 14.12 -6.88
N SER A 247 10.99 12.82 -6.86
CA SER A 247 12.34 12.28 -7.04
C SER A 247 12.94 12.67 -8.40
N ARG A 248 12.17 12.57 -9.49
CA ARG A 248 12.58 13.03 -10.82
C ARG A 248 12.87 14.54 -10.84
N LEU A 249 12.09 15.34 -10.10
CA LEU A 249 12.34 16.78 -9.96
C LEU A 249 13.65 17.07 -9.22
N LEU A 250 14.00 16.30 -8.17
CA LEU A 250 15.29 16.44 -7.48
C LEU A 250 16.46 16.17 -8.42
N VAL A 251 16.37 15.09 -9.21
CA VAL A 251 17.40 14.74 -10.20
C VAL A 251 17.54 15.85 -11.25
N LYS A 252 16.42 16.33 -11.80
CA LYS A 252 16.43 17.45 -12.75
C LYS A 252 17.06 18.73 -12.17
N LYS A 253 16.96 18.94 -10.85
CA LYS A 253 17.55 20.09 -10.15
C LYS A 253 19.00 19.87 -9.70
N GLY A 254 19.58 18.69 -9.95
CA GLY A 254 20.94 18.34 -9.50
C GLY A 254 21.05 18.13 -7.99
N LEU A 255 19.93 17.88 -7.29
CA LEU A 255 19.90 17.58 -5.85
C LEU A 255 19.93 16.07 -5.57
N ALA A 256 19.75 15.26 -6.60
CA ALA A 256 19.83 13.81 -6.58
C ALA A 256 20.39 13.33 -7.91
N GLU A 257 20.70 12.04 -7.99
CA GLU A 257 21.17 11.36 -9.20
C GLU A 257 20.18 10.27 -9.61
N ASP A 258 20.03 10.03 -10.91
CA ASP A 258 19.29 8.87 -11.41
C ASP A 258 20.13 7.61 -11.16
N ALA A 259 19.64 6.74 -10.28
CA ALA A 259 20.32 5.51 -9.89
C ALA A 259 19.60 4.26 -10.40
N MET A 260 18.66 4.39 -11.34
CA MET A 260 17.90 3.26 -11.84
C MET A 260 18.80 2.20 -12.49
N LYS A 261 19.78 2.64 -13.28
CA LYS A 261 20.76 1.75 -13.92
C LYS A 261 21.60 1.02 -12.87
N TRP A 262 22.16 1.75 -11.90
CA TRP A 262 22.93 1.17 -10.79
C TRP A 262 22.10 0.15 -9.99
N TYR A 263 20.80 0.43 -9.77
CA TYR A 263 19.91 -0.45 -9.01
C TYR A 263 19.64 -1.78 -9.73
N LEU A 264 19.50 -1.73 -11.06
CA LEU A 264 19.24 -2.90 -11.91
C LEU A 264 20.49 -3.69 -12.28
N GLU A 265 21.66 -3.06 -12.28
CA GLU A 265 22.92 -3.73 -12.58
C GLU A 265 23.28 -4.71 -11.44
N GLU A 266 23.59 -5.95 -11.84
CA GLU A 266 23.95 -7.06 -10.95
C GLU A 266 25.41 -7.01 -10.50
#